data_AF-A0A969N8A9-F1
#
_entry.id   AF-A0A969N8A9-F1
#
_cell.length_a   1.000
_cell.length_b   1.000
_cell.length_c   1.000
_cell.angle_alpha   90.00
_cell.angle_beta   90.00
_cell.angle_gamma   90.00
#
_symmetry.space_group_name_H-M   'P 1'
#
loop_
_entity.id
_entity.type
_entity.pdbx_description
1 polymer ?
#
loop_
_entity_poly.entity_id
_entity_poly.type
_entity_poly.pdbx_seq_one_letter_code
_entity_poly.pdbx_strand_id
1 'polypeptide(L)'
;RAYRNLTTTQVGVSKLEKIWRDEMKIKDLILSEEDKITLAYELAIKNPEKEKYYLEAQVSETKNPDRKERMEFVMPAISNDQLVRDDFFNSLKQEVNREHEPWVLEAYIICITPYAARIRKNICDLLWTFFRRFN
;
A
#
# COMPACT_ATOMS: atom_id res chain seq x y z
N ARG A 1 6.23 -9.10 -14.03
CA ARG A 1 4.91 -8.59 -13.60
C ARG A 1 3.75 -9.59 -13.86
N ALA A 2 3.94 -10.91 -13.76
CA ALA A 2 2.89 -11.91 -14.06
C ALA A 2 2.00 -12.26 -12.85
N TYR A 3 2.48 -12.08 -11.61
CA TYR A 3 1.75 -12.49 -10.40
C TYR A 3 0.55 -11.59 -10.06
N ARG A 4 0.57 -10.30 -10.41
CA ARG A 4 -0.53 -9.36 -10.11
C ARG A 4 -1.85 -9.74 -10.78
N ASN A 5 -1.81 -10.39 -11.95
CA ASN A 5 -3.02 -10.74 -12.71
C ASN A 5 -3.74 -12.02 -12.21
N LEU A 6 -3.11 -12.81 -11.33
CA LEU A 6 -3.72 -14.03 -10.74
C LEU A 6 -4.67 -13.71 -9.57
N THR A 7 -4.80 -12.45 -9.19
CA THR A 7 -5.23 -12.02 -7.85
C THR A 7 -6.69 -11.55 -7.76
N THR A 8 -7.48 -11.77 -8.80
CA THR A 8 -8.90 -11.37 -8.85
C THR A 8 -9.83 -12.40 -8.19
N THR A 9 -9.32 -13.59 -7.83
CA THR A 9 -10.09 -14.65 -7.16
C THR A 9 -9.61 -14.87 -5.73
N GLN A 10 -10.51 -15.27 -4.83
CA GLN A 10 -10.18 -15.59 -3.42
C GLN A 10 -9.05 -16.65 -3.33
N VAL A 11 -9.04 -17.59 -4.26
CA VAL A 11 -7.99 -18.62 -4.39
C VAL A 11 -6.62 -18.01 -4.73
N GLY A 12 -6.60 -16.95 -5.54
CA GLY A 12 -5.38 -16.20 -5.87
C GLY A 12 -4.81 -15.46 -4.65
N VAL A 13 -5.67 -14.87 -3.81
CA VAL A 13 -5.26 -14.17 -2.58
C VAL A 13 -4.63 -15.15 -1.59
N SER A 14 -5.25 -16.31 -1.36
CA SER A 14 -4.67 -17.34 -0.47
C SER A 14 -3.33 -17.89 -0.98
N LYS A 15 -3.14 -18.00 -2.31
CA LYS A 15 -1.84 -18.39 -2.88
C LYS A 15 -0.79 -17.30 -2.68
N LEU A 16 -1.14 -16.04 -2.87
CA LEU A 16 -0.23 -14.93 -2.60
C LEU A 16 0.17 -14.85 -1.13
N GLU A 17 -0.76 -15.06 -0.21
CA GLU A 17 -0.46 -15.08 1.23
C GLU A 17 0.56 -16.17 1.58
N LYS A 18 0.42 -17.37 0.99
CA LYS A 18 1.40 -18.46 1.16
C LYS A 18 2.76 -18.15 0.57
N ILE A 19 2.81 -17.44 -0.57
CA ILE A 19 4.06 -16.98 -1.18
C ILE A 19 4.71 -15.91 -0.30
N TRP A 20 3.93 -14.96 0.23
CA TRP A 20 4.40 -13.90 1.12
C TRP A 20 4.97 -14.47 2.43
N ARG A 21 4.34 -15.49 3.02
CA ARG A 21 4.81 -16.21 4.23
C ARG A 21 5.96 -17.19 3.97
N ASP A 22 6.53 -17.22 2.77
CA ASP A 22 7.55 -18.19 2.32
C ASP A 22 7.14 -19.68 2.44
N GLU A 23 5.85 -19.96 2.64
CA GLU A 23 5.30 -21.33 2.71
C GLU A 23 5.21 -21.99 1.32
N MET A 24 5.14 -21.17 0.27
CA MET A 24 5.10 -21.64 -1.12
C MET A 24 6.24 -21.01 -1.92
N LYS A 25 7.28 -21.82 -2.19
CA LYS A 25 8.39 -21.43 -3.04
C LYS A 25 8.06 -21.77 -4.49
N ILE A 26 7.98 -20.74 -5.33
CA ILE A 26 7.90 -20.92 -6.77
C ILE A 26 9.34 -21.04 -7.28
N LYS A 27 9.62 -22.08 -8.06
CA LYS A 27 10.93 -22.27 -8.68
C LYS A 27 11.31 -21.01 -9.47
N ASP A 28 12.51 -20.50 -9.24
CA ASP A 28 13.07 -19.28 -9.86
C ASP A 28 12.41 -17.94 -9.44
N LEU A 29 11.55 -17.94 -8.41
CA LEU A 29 11.03 -16.71 -7.81
C LEU A 29 11.85 -16.34 -6.56
N ILE A 30 12.65 -15.29 -6.67
CA ILE A 30 13.30 -14.65 -5.54
C ILE A 30 12.55 -13.34 -5.28
N LEU A 31 11.88 -13.25 -4.14
CA LEU A 31 11.25 -12.01 -3.70
C LEU A 31 12.27 -11.16 -2.97
N SER A 32 12.49 -9.94 -3.47
CA SER A 32 13.20 -8.94 -2.69
C SER A 32 12.33 -8.48 -1.52
N GLU A 33 12.94 -7.83 -0.53
CA GLU A 33 12.19 -7.19 0.56
C GLU A 33 11.14 -6.20 0.03
N GLU A 34 11.46 -5.46 -1.04
CA GLU A 34 10.53 -4.53 -1.68
C GLU A 34 9.37 -5.22 -2.39
N ASP A 35 9.60 -6.39 -2.99
CA ASP A 35 8.52 -7.22 -3.54
C ASP A 35 7.60 -7.73 -2.42
N LYS A 36 8.16 -8.12 -1.27
CA LYS A 36 7.37 -8.53 -0.09
C LYS A 36 6.55 -7.38 0.47
N ILE A 37 7.10 -6.16 0.53
CA ILE A 37 6.37 -4.94 0.92
C ILE A 37 5.20 -4.69 -0.03
N THR A 38 5.46 -4.72 -1.33
CA THR A 38 4.41 -4.53 -2.35
C THR A 38 3.32 -5.59 -2.22
N LEU A 39 3.68 -6.85 -1.98
CA LEU A 39 2.73 -7.94 -1.75
C LEU A 39 1.91 -7.72 -0.47
N ALA A 40 2.51 -7.26 0.62
CA ALA A 40 1.80 -6.97 1.86
C ALA A 40 0.74 -5.88 1.64
N TYR A 41 1.05 -4.83 0.88
CA TYR A 41 0.06 -3.81 0.51
C TYR A 41 -1.08 -4.39 -0.33
N GLU A 42 -0.77 -5.19 -1.35
CA GLU A 42 -1.79 -5.83 -2.18
C GLU A 42 -2.70 -6.76 -1.36
N LEU A 43 -2.14 -7.51 -0.40
CA LEU A 43 -2.90 -8.37 0.52
C LEU A 43 -3.78 -7.55 1.47
N ALA A 44 -3.27 -6.46 2.03
CA ALA A 44 -4.00 -5.56 2.91
C ALA A 44 -5.21 -4.91 2.20
N ILE A 45 -5.01 -4.41 0.98
CA ILE A 45 -6.09 -3.81 0.17
C ILE A 45 -7.16 -4.86 -0.20
N LYS A 46 -6.74 -6.10 -0.50
CA LYS A 46 -7.65 -7.17 -0.90
C LYS A 46 -8.38 -7.83 0.27
N ASN A 47 -7.84 -7.74 1.48
CA ASN A 47 -8.43 -8.32 2.69
C ASN A 47 -8.41 -7.31 3.86
N PRO A 48 -9.35 -6.35 3.86
CA PRO A 48 -9.37 -5.25 4.83
C PRO A 48 -9.52 -5.70 6.29
N GLU A 49 -10.11 -6.88 6.54
CA GLU A 49 -10.24 -7.43 7.90
C GLU A 49 -8.89 -7.86 8.49
N LYS A 50 -7.92 -8.23 7.65
CA LYS A 50 -6.57 -8.64 8.04
C LYS A 50 -5.49 -7.61 7.66
N GLU A 51 -5.90 -6.42 7.26
CA GLU A 51 -5.00 -5.35 6.83
C GLU A 51 -3.85 -5.12 7.81
N LYS A 52 -4.18 -4.88 9.09
CA LYS A 52 -3.18 -4.66 10.15
C LYS A 52 -2.21 -5.82 10.29
N TYR A 53 -2.70 -7.06 10.20
CA TYR A 53 -1.85 -8.25 10.31
C TYR A 53 -0.78 -8.27 9.21
N TYR A 54 -1.13 -8.00 7.95
CA TYR A 54 -0.16 -8.01 6.86
C TYR A 54 0.84 -6.85 6.96
N LEU A 55 0.36 -5.65 7.29
CA LEU A 55 1.19 -4.46 7.36
C LEU A 55 2.18 -4.52 8.54
N GLU A 56 1.69 -4.83 9.74
CA GLU A 56 2.53 -4.91 10.95
C GLU A 56 3.56 -6.04 10.86
N ALA A 57 3.15 -7.21 10.34
CA ALA A 57 4.08 -8.32 10.12
C ALA A 57 5.20 -7.91 9.15
N GLN A 58 4.85 -7.30 8.02
CA GLN A 58 5.85 -6.88 7.04
C GLN A 58 6.76 -5.77 7.58
N VAL A 59 6.23 -4.81 8.35
CA VAL A 59 7.03 -3.78 9.04
C VAL A 59 8.03 -4.40 10.00
N SER A 60 7.64 -5.47 10.72
CA SER A 60 8.53 -6.18 11.66
C SER A 60 9.62 -7.00 10.97
N GLU A 61 9.34 -7.52 9.76
CA GLU A 61 10.31 -8.30 8.97
C GLU A 61 11.25 -7.43 8.13
N THR A 62 10.86 -6.17 7.89
CA THR A 62 11.64 -5.22 7.07
C THR A 62 12.88 -4.76 7.84
N LYS A 63 14.06 -5.02 7.28
CA LYS A 63 15.35 -4.72 7.92
C LYS A 63 15.86 -3.34 7.59
N ASN A 64 15.52 -2.82 6.41
CA ASN A 64 15.96 -1.51 5.98
C ASN A 64 15.12 -0.41 6.69
N PRO A 65 15.75 0.51 7.43
CA PRO A 65 15.03 1.54 8.19
C PRO A 65 14.25 2.49 7.28
N ASP A 66 14.82 2.96 6.17
CA ASP A 66 14.15 3.87 5.23
C ASP A 66 12.89 3.24 4.63
N ARG A 67 12.94 1.93 4.33
CA ARG A 67 11.77 1.19 3.84
C ARG A 67 10.70 1.04 4.91
N LYS A 68 11.12 0.87 6.16
CA LYS A 68 10.20 0.79 7.30
C LYS A 68 9.48 2.12 7.51
N GLU A 69 10.21 3.23 7.49
CA GLU A 69 9.63 4.58 7.58
C GLU A 69 8.68 4.87 6.40
N ARG A 70 9.08 4.51 5.18
CA ARG A 70 8.21 4.59 4.00
C ARG A 70 6.92 3.79 4.20
N MET A 71 7.02 2.58 4.75
CA MET A 71 5.84 1.77 5.03
C MET A 71 4.91 2.45 6.03
N GLU A 72 5.45 2.84 7.18
CA GLU A 72 4.68 3.53 8.23
C GLU A 72 4.02 4.81 7.70
N PHE A 73 4.68 5.54 6.80
CA PHE A 73 4.12 6.71 6.12
C PHE A 73 2.95 6.35 5.19
N VAL A 74 3.04 5.25 4.44
CA VAL A 74 2.02 4.86 3.43
C VAL A 74 0.85 4.09 4.05
N MET A 75 1.05 3.40 5.18
CA MET A 75 0.04 2.59 5.87
C MET A 75 -1.31 3.29 6.08
N PRO A 76 -1.38 4.57 6.54
CA PRO A 76 -2.65 5.28 6.70
C PRO A 76 -3.47 5.40 5.42
N ALA A 77 -2.83 5.42 4.24
CA ALA A 77 -3.52 5.47 2.95
C ALA A 77 -4.15 4.12 2.55
N ILE A 78 -3.65 3.01 3.11
CA ILE A 78 -4.15 1.64 2.91
C ILE A 78 -5.26 1.28 3.90
N SER A 79 -5.30 1.97 5.06
CA SER A 79 -6.25 1.73 6.15
C SER A 79 -7.67 1.50 5.66
N ASN A 80 -8.38 0.51 6.21
CA ASN A 80 -9.79 0.27 5.95
C ASN A 80 -10.69 1.36 6.54
N ASP A 81 -10.20 2.10 7.56
CA ASP A 81 -10.91 3.22 8.17
C ASP A 81 -10.83 4.48 7.30
N GLN A 82 -11.98 5.04 6.96
CA GLN A 82 -12.05 6.27 6.18
C GLN A 82 -11.48 7.48 6.90
N LEU A 83 -11.71 7.62 8.21
CA LEU A 83 -11.23 8.76 8.97
C LEU A 83 -9.69 8.80 8.98
N VAL A 84 -9.06 7.64 9.15
CA VAL A 84 -7.60 7.51 9.12
C VAL A 84 -7.02 7.95 7.78
N ARG A 85 -7.65 7.54 6.66
CA ARG A 85 -7.22 7.97 5.32
C ARG A 85 -7.43 9.48 5.14
N ASP A 86 -8.58 9.98 5.56
CA ASP A 86 -8.95 11.38 5.38
C ASP A 86 -8.00 12.30 6.17
N ASP A 87 -7.67 11.93 7.41
CA ASP A 87 -6.71 12.64 8.26
C ASP A 87 -5.30 12.63 7.65
N PHE A 88 -4.86 11.47 7.14
CA PHE A 88 -3.56 11.37 6.45
C PHE A 88 -3.49 12.33 5.25
N PHE A 89 -4.45 12.27 4.34
CA PHE A 89 -4.45 13.14 3.15
C PHE A 89 -4.68 14.62 3.48
N ASN A 90 -5.40 14.92 4.56
CA ASN A 90 -5.50 16.29 5.08
C ASN A 90 -4.16 16.78 5.64
N SER A 91 -3.40 15.92 6.30
CA SER A 91 -2.07 16.26 6.81
C SER A 91 -1.11 16.66 5.68
N LEU A 92 -1.23 16.02 4.52
CA LEU A 92 -0.45 16.32 3.31
C LEU A 92 -0.72 17.71 2.72
N LYS A 93 -1.68 18.49 3.24
CA LYS A 93 -1.84 19.91 2.87
C LYS A 93 -0.68 20.76 3.38
N GLN A 94 -0.06 20.34 4.49
CA GLN A 94 1.15 20.98 5.02
C GLN A 94 2.38 20.51 4.25
N GLU A 95 3.27 21.43 3.89
CA GLU A 95 4.44 21.14 3.07
C GLU A 95 5.46 20.23 3.76
N VAL A 96 5.63 20.38 5.08
CA VAL A 96 6.50 19.53 5.89
C VAL A 96 6.13 18.04 5.80
N ASN A 97 4.86 17.72 5.57
CA ASN A 97 4.39 16.34 5.42
C ASN A 97 4.60 15.78 3.99
N ARG A 98 5.20 16.56 3.10
CA ARG A 98 5.48 16.20 1.70
C ARG A 98 6.97 16.17 1.36
N GLU A 99 7.86 16.27 2.36
CA GLU A 99 9.31 16.26 2.15
C GLU A 99 9.77 15.04 1.33
N HIS A 100 9.14 13.88 1.55
CA HIS A 100 9.38 12.67 0.77
C HIS A 100 8.36 12.49 -0.36
N GLU A 101 8.50 13.30 -1.42
CA GLU A 101 7.61 13.26 -2.60
C GLU A 101 7.34 11.85 -3.16
N PRO A 102 8.34 10.93 -3.29
CA PRO A 102 8.08 9.59 -3.78
C PRO A 102 7.07 8.79 -2.91
N TRP A 103 7.07 9.00 -1.59
CA TRP A 103 6.18 8.30 -0.67
C TRP A 103 4.76 8.86 -0.75
N VAL A 104 4.64 10.18 -0.94
CA VAL A 104 3.35 10.83 -1.20
C VAL A 104 2.70 10.31 -2.48
N LEU A 105 3.49 10.18 -3.55
CA LEU A 105 3.02 9.63 -4.82
C LEU A 105 2.59 8.16 -4.68
N GLU A 106 3.34 7.36 -3.92
CA GLU A 106 2.98 5.96 -3.65
C GLU A 106 1.64 5.85 -2.91
N ALA A 107 1.46 6.63 -1.84
CA ALA A 107 0.20 6.69 -1.09
C ALA A 107 -0.98 7.15 -1.97
N TYR A 108 -0.75 8.14 -2.84
CA TYR A 108 -1.76 8.60 -3.79
C TYR A 108 -2.12 7.53 -4.83
N ILE A 109 -1.13 6.85 -5.42
CA ILE A 109 -1.34 5.76 -6.38
C ILE A 109 -2.19 4.66 -5.75
N ILE A 110 -1.90 4.31 -4.49
CA ILE A 110 -2.67 3.33 -3.72
C ILE A 110 -4.14 3.77 -3.58
N CYS A 111 -4.41 5.04 -3.18
CA CYS A 111 -5.78 5.59 -3.09
C CYS A 111 -6.58 5.39 -4.39
N ILE A 112 -5.98 5.73 -5.53
CA ILE A 112 -6.72 5.82 -6.79
C ILE A 112 -6.94 4.45 -7.45
N THR A 113 -6.16 3.43 -7.08
CA THR A 113 -6.26 2.10 -7.70
C THR A 113 -7.68 1.51 -7.57
N PRO A 114 -8.19 0.81 -8.60
CA PRO A 114 -9.56 0.31 -8.63
C PRO A 114 -9.87 -0.71 -7.51
N TYR A 115 -8.86 -1.36 -6.94
CA TYR A 115 -9.03 -2.24 -5.77
C TYR A 115 -9.36 -1.46 -4.49
N ALA A 116 -8.81 -0.25 -4.33
CA ALA A 116 -9.19 0.68 -3.29
C ALA A 116 -10.50 1.44 -3.63
N ALA A 117 -11.08 1.32 -4.83
CA ALA A 117 -12.19 2.17 -5.26
C ALA A 117 -13.50 2.03 -4.46
N ARG A 118 -13.62 1.06 -3.55
CA ARG A 118 -14.71 1.00 -2.55
C ARG A 118 -14.64 2.15 -1.53
N ILE A 119 -13.54 2.88 -1.49
CA ILE A 119 -13.18 3.96 -0.54
C ILE A 119 -13.53 5.37 -1.07
N ARG A 120 -14.03 5.51 -2.30
CA ARG A 120 -14.22 6.84 -2.90
C ARG A 120 -15.44 7.59 -2.35
N LYS A 121 -15.22 8.84 -1.95
CA LYS A 121 -16.13 9.90 -2.40
C LYS A 121 -15.57 11.31 -2.63
N ASN A 122 -14.54 11.83 -1.94
CA ASN A 122 -14.26 13.29 -2.09
C ASN A 122 -12.80 13.80 -2.03
N ILE A 123 -11.77 13.00 -1.72
CA ILE A 123 -10.44 13.57 -1.38
C ILE A 123 -9.39 13.51 -2.50
N CYS A 124 -9.36 12.46 -3.31
CA CYS A 124 -8.29 12.29 -4.32
C CYS A 124 -8.40 13.32 -5.49
N ASP A 125 -9.53 14.02 -5.67
CA ASP A 125 -9.68 15.16 -6.60
C ASP A 125 -9.04 16.48 -6.09
N LEU A 126 -8.99 16.69 -4.77
CA LEU A 126 -8.39 17.88 -4.17
C LEU A 126 -6.85 17.87 -4.25
N LEU A 127 -6.24 16.69 -4.29
CA LEU A 127 -4.79 16.55 -4.43
C LEU A 127 -4.33 16.71 -5.90
N TRP A 128 -5.16 16.35 -6.87
CA TRP A 128 -4.84 16.52 -8.29
C TRP A 128 -4.72 18.00 -8.69
N THR A 129 -5.55 18.88 -8.11
CA THR A 129 -5.45 20.33 -8.32
C THR A 129 -4.22 20.96 -7.66
N PHE A 130 -3.68 20.34 -6.60
CA PHE A 130 -2.49 20.82 -5.90
C PHE A 130 -1.18 20.33 -6.55
N PHE A 131 -1.12 19.06 -6.96
CA PHE A 131 0.07 18.47 -7.61
C PHE A 131 0.35 19.05 -9.00
N ARG A 132 -0.68 19.48 -9.75
CA ARG A 132 -0.52 20.01 -11.11
C ARG A 132 0.00 21.46 -11.18
N ARG A 133 0.12 22.15 -10.04
CA ARG A 133 0.51 23.57 -9.97
C ARG A 133 1.99 23.79 -9.61
N PHE A 134 2.73 22.71 -9.33
CA PHE A 134 4.14 22.75 -8.93
C PHE A 134 5.07 21.95 -9.86
N ASN A 135 4.60 21.62 -11.08
CA ASN A 135 5.41 21.09 -12.17
C ASN A 135 5.32 22.01 -13.38
#